data_AF-A0A257ZIX5-F1
#
_entry.id   AF-A0A257ZIX5-F1
#
_cell.length_a   1.000
_cell.length_b   1.000
_cell.length_c   1.000
_cell.angle_alpha   90.00
_cell.angle_beta   90.00
_cell.angle_gamma   90.00
#
_symmetry.space_group_name_H-M   'P 1'
#
loop_
_entity.id
_entity.type
_entity.pdbx_description
1 polymer ?
#
loop_
_entity_poly.entity_id
_entity_poly.type
_entity_poly.pdbx_seq_one_letter_code
_entity_poly.pdbx_strand_id
1 'polypeptide(L)' 'MTVDGKPATSVIELTNPQINGDTLTYNYRLLGGDAPKSGTNASLFIDWWYGPGWGPGWGGGYCWRGPYGGLHCRPRW' A
#
# COMPACT_ATOMS: atom_id res chain seq x y z
N MET A 1 3.22 9.23 13.15
CA MET A 1 3.59 10.60 12.74
C MET A 1 3.44 11.51 13.95
N THR A 2 3.99 12.72 13.96
CA THR A 2 3.80 13.65 15.09
C THR A 2 3.16 14.96 14.65
N VAL A 3 2.32 15.49 15.54
CA VAL A 3 1.72 16.81 15.42
C VAL A 3 2.12 17.54 16.71
N ASP A 4 2.86 18.63 16.54
CA ASP A 4 3.39 19.45 17.65
C ASP A 4 4.19 18.62 18.69
N GLY A 5 4.97 17.66 18.21
CA GLY A 5 5.84 16.81 19.05
C GLY A 5 5.15 15.63 19.74
N LYS A 6 3.83 15.47 19.60
CA LYS A 6 3.07 14.35 20.17
C LYS A 6 2.74 13.30 19.10
N PRO A 7 2.73 11.99 19.43
CA PRO A 7 2.27 10.96 18.52
C PRO A 7 0.83 11.23 18.09
N ALA A 8 0.60 11.26 16.78
CA ALA A 8 -0.70 11.49 16.18
C ALA A 8 -0.98 10.44 15.12
N THR A 9 -2.23 9.99 15.10
CA THR A 9 -2.77 9.10 14.06
C THR A 9 -3.55 9.94 13.07
N SER A 10 -3.17 9.85 11.80
CA SER A 10 -3.88 10.48 10.69
C SER A 10 -4.39 9.40 9.75
N VAL A 11 -5.60 9.60 9.25
CA VAL A 11 -6.21 8.72 8.24
C VAL A 11 -6.13 9.44 6.91
N ILE A 12 -5.42 8.86 5.95
CA ILE A 12 -5.22 9.46 4.63
C ILE A 12 -5.62 8.48 3.53
N GLU A 13 -6.12 9.03 2.42
CA GLU A 13 -6.28 8.34 1.15
C GLU A 13 -5.04 8.61 0.29
N LEU A 14 -4.48 7.56 -0.32
CA LEU A 14 -3.35 7.66 -1.25
C LEU A 14 -3.83 7.41 -2.67
N THR A 15 -3.41 8.27 -3.61
CA THR A 15 -3.80 8.21 -5.02
C THR A 15 -2.62 8.51 -5.93
N ASN A 16 -2.76 8.23 -7.24
CA ASN A 16 -1.74 8.54 -8.25
C ASN A 16 -0.32 8.04 -7.90
N PRO A 17 -0.11 6.71 -7.78
CA PRO A 17 1.23 6.17 -7.57
C PRO A 17 2.14 6.52 -8.74
N GLN A 18 3.34 7.03 -8.46
CA GLN A 18 4.37 7.36 -9.44
C GLN A 18 5.70 6.72 -9.02
N ILE A 19 6.33 5.96 -9.93
CA ILE A 19 7.64 5.33 -9.69
C ILE A 19 8.72 6.12 -10.42
N ASN A 20 9.81 6.45 -9.72
CA ASN A 20 11.02 7.02 -10.29
C ASN A 20 12.26 6.36 -9.65
N GLY A 21 12.94 5.48 -10.40
CA GLY A 21 13.98 4.62 -9.84
C GLY A 21 13.43 3.78 -8.69
N ASP A 22 14.05 3.90 -7.52
CA ASP A 22 13.64 3.20 -6.29
C ASP A 22 12.66 4.00 -5.43
N THR A 23 12.13 5.12 -5.96
CA THR A 23 11.21 6.01 -5.24
C THR A 23 9.78 5.80 -5.71
N LEU A 24 8.85 5.57 -4.77
CA LEU A 24 7.41 5.52 -5.01
C LEU A 24 6.73 6.69 -4.31
N THR A 25 6.10 7.57 -5.08
CA THR A 25 5.38 8.76 -4.59
C THR A 25 3.87 8.63 -4.84
N TYR A 26 3.09 9.28 -3.96
CA TYR A 26 1.63 9.33 -4.03
C TYR A 26 1.15 10.77 -3.81
N ASN A 27 0.03 11.10 -4.43
CA ASN A 27 -0.82 12.18 -3.92
C ASN A 27 -1.56 11.67 -2.69
N TYR A 28 -1.81 12.53 -1.70
CA TYR A 28 -2.61 12.15 -0.54
C TYR A 28 -3.72 13.15 -0.24
N ARG A 29 -4.80 12.64 0.37
CA ARG A 29 -5.90 13.43 0.90
C ARG A 29 -6.15 13.04 2.35
N LEU A 30 -6.23 14.02 3.25
CA LEU A 30 -6.55 13.79 4.65
C LEU A 30 -8.05 13.51 4.80
N LEU A 31 -8.38 12.37 5.41
CA LEU A 31 -9.76 11.97 5.69
C LEU A 31 -10.17 12.28 7.13
N GLY A 32 -9.20 12.35 8.06
CA GLY A 32 -9.45 12.71 9.45
C GLY A 32 -8.18 12.80 10.29
N GLY A 33 -8.28 13.58 11.38
CA GLY A 33 -7.15 13.96 12.23
C GLY A 33 -6.39 15.17 11.68
N ASP A 34 -5.24 15.47 12.27
CA ASP A 34 -4.35 16.53 11.81
C ASP A 34 -3.40 16.03 10.72
N ALA A 35 -3.05 16.92 9.80
CA ALA A 35 -2.05 16.60 8.78
C ALA A 35 -0.70 16.28 9.44
N PRO A 36 -0.01 15.21 9.01
CA PRO A 36 1.27 14.88 9.58
C PRO A 36 2.31 15.95 9.24
N LYS A 37 2.81 16.65 10.28
CA LYS A 37 3.79 17.74 10.12
C LYS A 37 5.22 17.22 10.01
N SER A 38 5.49 16.04 10.59
CA SER A 38 6.73 15.30 10.40
C SER A 38 6.49 13.80 10.56
N GLY A 39 7.32 13.01 9.88
CA GLY A 39 7.30 11.56 9.96
C GLY A 39 8.71 11.01 9.91
N THR A 40 9.07 10.18 10.89
CA THR A 40 10.34 9.44 10.89
C THR A 40 10.14 8.04 10.31
N ASN A 41 9.14 7.31 10.82
CA ASN A 41 8.79 5.97 10.38
C ASN A 41 7.29 5.91 10.03
N ALA A 42 6.98 5.38 8.85
CA ALA A 42 5.62 5.07 8.41
C ALA A 42 5.59 3.64 7.87
N SER A 43 4.62 2.84 8.31
CA SER A 43 4.34 1.52 7.75
C SER A 43 3.21 1.65 6.75
N LEU A 44 3.51 1.37 5.48
CA LEU A 44 2.52 1.32 4.41
C LEU A 44 2.16 -0.14 4.13
N PHE A 45 0.90 -0.49 4.33
CA PHE A 45 0.36 -1.81 3.99
C PHE A 45 -0.36 -1.69 2.65
N ILE A 46 0.29 -2.12 1.57
CA ILE A 46 -0.31 -2.20 0.24
C ILE A 46 -0.82 -3.63 0.06
N ASP A 47 -2.13 -3.82 0.18
CA ASP A 47 -2.79 -5.07 -0.22
C ASP A 47 -3.20 -4.95 -1.70
N TRP A 48 -2.21 -4.99 -2.59
CA TRP A 48 -2.43 -5.01 -4.04
C TRP A 48 -1.65 -6.16 -4.66
N TRP A 49 -2.40 -7.07 -5.28
CA TRP A 49 -1.87 -8.05 -6.23
C TRP A 49 -2.57 -7.84 -7.57
N TYR A 50 -1.89 -7.20 -8.52
CA TYR A 50 -2.21 -7.40 -9.93
C TYR A 50 -1.57 -8.71 -10.34
N GLY A 51 -2.32 -9.79 -10.13
CA GLY A 51 -2.01 -11.04 -10.78
C GLY A 51 -1.88 -10.79 -12.26
N PRO A 52 -0.91 -11.44 -12.93
CA PRO A 52 -0.72 -11.27 -14.36
C PRO A 52 -2.05 -11.41 -15.08
N GLY A 53 -2.32 -10.42 -15.91
CA GLY A 53 -3.66 -9.89 -16.20
C GLY A 53 -4.74 -10.93 -16.45
N TRP A 54 -5.96 -10.58 -16.05
CA TRP A 54 -7.18 -11.11 -16.65
C TRP A 54 -7.17 -10.76 -18.15
N GLY A 55 -6.53 -11.61 -18.94
CA GLY A 55 -6.46 -11.51 -20.39
C GLY A 55 -6.60 -12.90 -21.00
N PRO A 56 -7.19 -13.01 -22.22
CA PRO A 56 -7.41 -14.28 -22.89
C PRO A 56 -6.07 -14.92 -23.27
N GLY A 57 -5.50 -15.73 -22.36
CA GLY A 57 -4.23 -16.43 -22.55
C GLY A 57 -3.31 -16.48 -21.33
N TRP A 58 -3.54 -15.65 -20.31
CA TRP A 58 -2.74 -15.64 -19.09
C TRP A 58 -3.54 -16.29 -17.95
N GLY A 59 -3.09 -17.45 -17.48
CA GLY A 59 -3.71 -18.14 -16.36
C GLY A 59 -3.68 -17.23 -15.12
N GLY A 60 -4.85 -16.80 -14.67
CA GLY A 60 -4.98 -15.93 -13.49
C GLY A 60 -4.24 -16.53 -12.29
N GLY A 61 -3.34 -15.75 -11.71
CA GLY A 61 -2.70 -16.12 -10.46
C GLY A 61 -3.73 -16.21 -9.32
N TYR A 62 -3.43 -17.00 -8.29
CA TYR A 62 -4.29 -17.13 -7.12
C TYR A 62 -3.54 -16.71 -5.86
N CYS A 63 -4.28 -16.12 -4.92
CA CYS A 63 -3.78 -15.78 -3.59
C CYS A 63 -4.48 -16.64 -2.54
N TRP A 64 -3.76 -17.03 -1.50
CA TRP A 64 -4.31 -17.72 -0.34
C TRP A 64 -3.65 -17.20 0.95
N ARG A 65 -4.36 -17.30 2.07
CA ARG A 65 -3.79 -17.01 3.39
C ARG A 65 -3.08 -18.24 3.93
N GLY A 66 -1.82 -18.07 4.34
CA GLY A 66 -1.04 -19.10 5.00
C GLY A 66 -1.45 -19.29 6.47
N PRO A 67 -0.98 -20.36 7.13
CA PRO A 67 -1.30 -20.68 8.53
C PRO A 67 -0.86 -19.60 9.53
N TYR A 68 0.05 -18.70 9.14
CA TYR A 68 0.53 -17.57 9.95
C TYR A 68 -0.01 -16.21 9.49
N GLY A 69 -1.11 -16.20 8.72
CA GLY A 69 -1.81 -14.97 8.32
C GLY A 69 -1.19 -14.22 7.13
N GLY A 70 0.01 -14.60 6.68
CA GLY A 70 0.65 -14.05 5.48
C GLY A 70 -0.16 -14.33 4.21
N LEU A 71 -0.29 -13.33 3.33
CA LEU A 71 -0.90 -13.49 2.01
C LEU A 71 0.16 -14.06 1.05
N HIS A 72 -0.11 -15.23 0.48
CA HIS A 72 0.73 -15.86 -0.53
C HIS A 72 0.02 -15.77 -1.86
N CYS A 73 0.68 -15.19 -2.86
CA CYS A 73 0.16 -15.12 -4.22
C CYS A 73 1.12 -15.81 -5.18
N ARG A 74 0.61 -16.61 -6.10
CA ARG A 74 1.41 -17.27 -7.15
C ARG A 74 0.81 -17.01 -8.53
N PRO A 75 1.65 -16.71 -9.53
CA PRO A 75 1.26 -16.86 -10.93
C PRO A 75 0.89 -18.32 -11.24
N ARG A 76 0.03 -18.53 -12.24
CA ARG A 76 -0.45 -19.87 -12.62
C ARG A 76 0.43 -20.58 -13.65
N TRP A 77 1.67 -20.11 -13.85
CA TRP A 77 2.65 -20.65 -14.79
C TRP A 77 3.89 -21.20 -14.09
#